data_AF-A0A0E3K411-F1
#
_entry.id   AF-A0A0E3K411-F1
#
_cell.length_a   1.000
_cell.length_b   1.000
_cell.length_c   1.000
_cell.angle_alpha   90.00
_cell.angle_beta   90.00
_cell.angle_gamma   90.00
#
_symmetry.space_group_name_H-M   'P 1'
#
loop_
_entity.id
_entity.type
_entity.pdbx_description
1 polymer ?
#
loop_
_entity_poly.entity_id
_entity_poly.type
_entity_poly.pdbx_seq_one_letter_code
_entity_poly.pdbx_strand_id
1 'polypeptide(L)'
;MAIQFSQDLIKYLAVYLGTTLGEIAKEKDFQYSKPLLYKIAEGNILVSEAVNEAFNKFWDDRELTIEDLDNIYQLIDLIEIGNKKEKHHKLKKFRGGK
;
A
#
# COMPACT_ATOMS: atom_id res chain seq x y z
N MET A 1 8.09 -15.84 8.29
CA MET A 1 8.70 -14.56 8.68
C MET A 1 7.55 -13.58 8.79
N ALA A 2 7.39 -12.87 9.91
CA ALA A 2 6.28 -11.93 10.03
C ALA A 2 6.70 -10.56 9.47
N ILE A 3 5.99 -10.10 8.44
CA ILE A 3 6.13 -8.79 7.83
C ILE A 3 5.45 -7.76 8.72
N GLN A 4 6.08 -6.60 8.90
CA GLN A 4 5.45 -5.45 9.55
C GLN A 4 4.81 -4.56 8.48
N PHE A 5 3.51 -4.73 8.25
CA PHE A 5 2.77 -3.95 7.29
C PHE A 5 2.61 -2.48 7.73
N SER A 6 3.01 -1.58 6.83
CA SER A 6 2.71 -0.15 6.89
C SER A 6 1.45 0.17 6.08
N GLN A 7 0.92 1.39 6.24
CA GLN A 7 -0.21 1.87 5.46
C GLN A 7 0.08 1.86 3.95
N ASP A 8 1.28 2.30 3.57
CA ASP A 8 1.73 2.28 2.18
C ASP A 8 1.89 0.85 1.67
N LEU A 9 2.48 -0.06 2.46
CA LEU A 9 2.62 -1.45 2.03
C LEU A 9 1.26 -2.10 1.76
N ILE A 10 0.26 -1.88 2.63
CA ILE A 10 -1.12 -2.35 2.42
C ILE A 10 -1.72 -1.75 1.14
N LYS A 11 -1.56 -0.44 0.96
CA LYS A 11 -2.09 0.28 -0.19
C LYS A 11 -1.53 -0.25 -1.50
N TYR A 12 -0.21 -0.43 -1.58
CA TYR A 12 0.48 -0.82 -2.81
C TYR A 12 0.52 -2.32 -3.02
N LEU A 13 0.31 -3.15 -1.99
CA LEU A 13 0.06 -4.58 -2.17
C LEU A 13 -1.13 -4.82 -3.11
N ALA A 14 -2.25 -4.11 -2.89
CA ALA A 14 -3.41 -4.24 -3.77
C ALA A 14 -3.09 -3.84 -5.23
N VAL A 15 -2.26 -2.81 -5.41
CA VAL A 15 -1.82 -2.36 -6.75
C VAL A 15 -0.91 -3.39 -7.40
N TYR A 16 0.07 -3.93 -6.67
CA TYR A 16 1.00 -4.96 -7.12
C TYR A 16 0.26 -6.22 -7.58
N LEU A 17 -0.75 -6.66 -6.81
CA LEU A 17 -1.59 -7.80 -7.14
C LEU A 17 -2.61 -7.52 -8.26
N GLY A 18 -2.62 -6.31 -8.84
CA GLY A 18 -3.57 -5.94 -9.91
C GLY A 18 -5.03 -5.93 -9.45
N THR A 19 -5.27 -5.66 -8.16
CA THR A 19 -6.59 -5.73 -7.52
C THR A 19 -6.91 -4.47 -6.72
N THR A 20 -7.94 -4.51 -5.87
CA THR A 20 -8.27 -3.42 -4.94
C THR A 20 -8.40 -3.93 -3.52
N LEU A 21 -8.22 -3.04 -2.53
CA LEU A 21 -8.53 -3.34 -1.13
C LEU A 21 -9.98 -3.80 -0.93
N GLY A 22 -10.89 -3.36 -1.80
CA GLY A 22 -12.28 -3.81 -1.79
C GLY A 22 -12.46 -5.27 -2.19
N GLU A 23 -11.60 -5.79 -3.07
CA GLU A 23 -11.63 -7.21 -3.45
C GLU A 23 -10.91 -8.07 -2.40
N ILE A 24 -9.79 -7.59 -1.83
CA ILE A 24 -9.13 -8.25 -0.69
C ILE A 24 -10.11 -8.41 0.48
N ALA A 25 -10.90 -7.37 0.77
CA ALA A 25 -11.91 -7.41 1.83
C ALA A 25 -13.06 -8.42 1.59
N LYS A 26 -13.20 -8.96 0.38
CA LYS A 26 -14.22 -9.98 0.05
C LYS A 26 -13.67 -11.40 0.16
N GLU A 27 -12.37 -11.57 0.39
CA GLU A 27 -11.80 -12.91 0.51
C GLU A 27 -12.33 -13.63 1.74
N LYS A 28 -12.59 -14.93 1.57
CA LYS A 28 -13.35 -15.75 2.52
C LYS A 28 -12.79 -15.70 3.94
N ASP A 29 -11.48 -15.56 4.07
CA ASP A 29 -10.75 -15.58 5.35
C ASP A 29 -10.25 -14.19 5.80
N PHE A 30 -10.62 -13.13 5.09
CA PHE A 30 -10.18 -11.76 5.39
C PHE A 30 -11.25 -11.00 6.20
N GLN A 31 -10.95 -10.74 7.47
CA GLN A 31 -11.95 -10.30 8.46
C GLN A 31 -12.27 -8.80 8.44
N TYR A 32 -11.59 -8.01 7.59
CA TYR A 32 -11.67 -6.55 7.62
C TYR A 32 -12.46 -5.98 6.45
N SER A 33 -13.37 -5.06 6.78
CA SER A 33 -14.25 -4.41 5.80
C SER A 33 -13.49 -3.47 4.86
N LYS A 34 -14.00 -3.34 3.63
CA LYS A 34 -13.50 -2.38 2.63
C LYS A 34 -13.29 -0.96 3.22
N PRO A 35 -14.26 -0.33 3.91
CA PRO A 35 -14.07 1.03 4.44
C PRO A 35 -12.90 1.14 5.43
N LEU A 36 -12.67 0.10 6.25
CA LEU A 36 -11.55 0.11 7.20
C LEU A 36 -10.21 0.09 6.46
N LEU A 37 -10.06 -0.79 5.47
CA LEU A 37 -8.82 -0.91 4.71
C LEU A 37 -8.45 0.37 3.97
N TYR A 38 -9.43 1.06 3.39
CA TYR A 38 -9.18 2.36 2.75
C TYR A 38 -8.75 3.42 3.76
N LYS A 39 -9.39 3.49 4.94
CA LYS A 39 -8.96 4.42 6.00
C LYS A 39 -7.52 4.14 6.47
N ILE A 40 -7.12 2.87 6.54
CA ILE A 40 -5.73 2.49 6.85
C ILE A 40 -4.80 2.96 5.73
N ALA A 41 -5.10 2.63 4.47
CA ALA A 41 -4.28 3.00 3.32
C ALA A 41 -4.15 4.51 3.10
N GLU A 42 -5.13 5.30 3.56
CA GLU A 42 -5.10 6.77 3.54
C GLU A 42 -4.33 7.39 4.72
N GLY A 43 -3.87 6.57 5.68
CA GLY A 43 -3.20 7.05 6.89
C GLY A 43 -4.14 7.60 7.97
N ASN A 44 -5.46 7.47 7.80
CA ASN A 44 -6.47 7.90 8.78
C ASN A 44 -6.52 6.96 10.00
N ILE A 45 -6.07 5.71 9.84
CA ILE A 45 -6.01 4.69 10.90
C ILE A 45 -4.63 4.01 10.82
N LEU A 46 -4.03 3.74 11.98
CA LEU A 46 -2.79 2.99 12.08
C LEU A 46 -3.04 1.49 11.88
N VAL A 47 -2.05 0.79 11.33
CA VAL A 47 -2.09 -0.68 11.23
C VAL A 47 -2.00 -1.26 12.65
N SER A 48 -3.09 -1.87 13.12
CA SER A 48 -3.09 -2.60 14.39
C SER A 48 -2.40 -3.95 14.24
N GLU A 49 -2.00 -4.56 15.35
CA GLU A 49 -1.42 -5.91 15.38
C GLU A 49 -2.33 -6.94 14.70
N ALA A 50 -3.62 -6.94 15.04
CA ALA A 50 -4.59 -7.85 14.43
C ALA A 50 -4.77 -7.62 12.90
N VAL A 51 -4.61 -6.38 12.42
CA VAL A 51 -4.64 -6.11 10.97
C VAL A 51 -3.36 -6.65 10.33
N ASN A 52 -2.22 -6.42 10.98
CA ASN A 52 -0.93 -6.94 10.55
C ASN A 52 -0.96 -8.47 10.42
N GLU A 53 -1.51 -9.17 11.41
CA GLU A 53 -1.66 -10.62 11.39
C GLU A 53 -2.53 -11.11 10.22
N ALA A 54 -3.66 -10.45 9.94
CA ALA A 54 -4.50 -10.84 8.81
C ALA A 54 -3.81 -10.61 7.46
N PHE A 55 -3.02 -9.54 7.31
CA PHE A 55 -2.24 -9.32 6.10
C PHE A 55 -1.08 -10.31 5.96
N ASN A 56 -0.44 -10.72 7.07
CA ASN A 56 0.55 -11.80 7.04
C ASN A 56 -0.07 -13.14 6.64
N LYS A 57 -1.24 -13.47 7.19
CA LYS A 57 -1.97 -14.67 6.77
C LYS A 57 -2.33 -14.61 5.29
N PHE A 58 -2.87 -13.49 4.83
CA PHE A 58 -3.18 -13.27 3.41
C PHE A 58 -1.94 -13.39 2.52
N TRP A 59 -0.80 -12.88 2.97
CA TRP A 59 0.48 -12.99 2.29
C TRP A 59 0.93 -14.45 2.14
N ASP A 60 0.87 -15.21 3.24
CA ASP A 60 1.22 -16.63 3.27
C ASP A 60 0.25 -17.48 2.44
N ASP A 61 -1.06 -17.23 2.52
CA ASP A 61 -2.11 -17.92 1.75
C ASP A 61 -1.96 -17.71 0.23
N ARG A 62 -1.33 -16.60 -0.18
CA ARG A 62 -1.02 -16.25 -1.57
C ARG A 62 0.37 -16.70 -2.02
N GLU A 63 1.11 -17.38 -1.15
CA GLU A 63 2.48 -17.86 -1.39
C GLU A 63 3.44 -16.74 -1.85
N LEU A 64 3.22 -15.51 -1.37
CA LEU A 64 4.07 -14.37 -1.73
C LEU A 64 5.45 -14.48 -1.09
N THR A 65 6.47 -14.08 -1.85
CA THR A 65 7.88 -14.28 -1.50
C THR A 65 8.56 -12.99 -1.08
N ILE A 66 9.76 -13.09 -0.48
CA ILE A 66 10.57 -11.91 -0.15
C ILE A 66 10.88 -11.07 -1.40
N GLU A 67 10.96 -11.68 -2.59
CA GLU A 67 11.13 -10.97 -3.86
C GLU A 67 9.90 -10.10 -4.18
N ASP A 68 8.68 -10.60 -3.92
CA ASP A 68 7.46 -9.80 -4.05
C ASP A 68 7.47 -8.60 -3.09
N LEU A 69 7.97 -8.79 -1.88
CA LEU A 69 8.07 -7.71 -0.90
C LEU A 69 9.04 -6.63 -1.38
N ASP A 70 10.20 -7.02 -1.90
CA ASP A 70 11.18 -6.10 -2.49
C ASP A 70 10.58 -5.35 -3.68
N ASN A 71 9.89 -6.04 -4.59
CA ASN A 71 9.20 -5.45 -5.73
C ASN A 71 8.16 -4.41 -5.31
N ILE A 72 7.40 -4.65 -4.23
CA ILE A 72 6.44 -3.68 -3.71
C ILE A 72 7.16 -2.46 -3.14
N TYR A 73 8.27 -2.64 -2.41
CA TYR A 73 9.06 -1.49 -1.94
C TYR A 73 9.67 -0.68 -3.08
N GLN A 74 10.16 -1.32 -4.14
CA GLN A 74 10.62 -0.61 -5.35
C GLN A 74 9.48 0.18 -6.00
N LEU A 75 8.27 -0.38 -6.05
CA LEU A 75 7.08 0.32 -6.55
C LEU A 75 6.77 1.57 -5.72
N ILE A 76 6.82 1.46 -4.39
CA ILE A 76 6.63 2.57 -3.46
C ILE A 76 7.64 3.68 -3.75
N ASP A 77 8.93 3.33 -3.83
CA ASP A 77 10.01 4.28 -4.09
C ASP A 77 9.84 5.01 -5.43
N LEU A 78 9.46 4.29 -6.49
CA LEU A 78 9.21 4.89 -7.81
C LEU A 78 8.07 5.92 -7.76
N ILE A 79 7.00 5.62 -7.03
CA ILE A 79 5.85 6.53 -6.89
C ILE A 79 6.24 7.75 -6.06
N GLU A 80 7.00 7.57 -4.97
CA GLU A 80 7.53 8.69 -4.18
C GLU A 80 8.43 9.62 -5.00
N ILE A 81 9.33 9.05 -5.81
CA ILE A 81 10.19 9.81 -6.72
C ILE A 81 9.35 10.57 -7.74
N GLY A 82 8.33 9.93 -8.33
CA GLY A 82 7.39 10.56 -9.24
C GLY A 82 6.69 11.77 -8.61
N ASN A 83 6.16 11.59 -7.39
CA ASN A 83 5.48 12.64 -6.64
C ASN A 83 6.41 13.81 -6.29
N LYS A 84 7.67 13.53 -5.93
CA LYS A 84 8.69 14.58 -5.68
C LYS A 84 8.97 15.36 -6.96
N LYS A 85 9.20 14.69 -8.09
CA LYS A 85 9.45 15.34 -9.40
C LYS A 85 8.26 16.21 -9.84
N GLU A 86 7.03 15.73 -9.65
CA GLU A 86 5.82 16.51 -9.97
C GLU A 86 5.73 17.80 -9.12
N LYS A 87 5.96 17.71 -7.82
CA LYS A 87 5.99 18.88 -6.92
C LYS A 87 7.02 19.92 -7.39
N HIS A 88 8.23 19.48 -7.75
CA HIS A 88 9.27 20.36 -8.29
C HIS A 88 8.86 21.01 -9.62
N HIS A 89 8.18 20.28 -10.51
CA HIS A 89 7.70 20.83 -11.78
C HIS A 89 6.58 21.87 -11.58
N LYS A 90 5.62 21.60 -10.68
CA LYS A 90 4.56 22.55 -10.32
C LYS A 90 5.16 23.84 -9.74
N LEU A 91 6.08 23.75 -8.79
CA LEU A 91 6.74 24.92 -8.19
C LEU A 91 7.50 25.80 -9.20
N LYS A 92 8.12 25.21 -10.23
CA LYS A 92 8.78 25.98 -11.31
C LYS A 92 7.78 26.77 -12.17
N LYS A 93 6.61 26.20 -12.47
CA LYS A 93 5.55 26.90 -13.23
C LYS A 93 5.00 28.14 -12.50
N PHE A 94 4.96 28.14 -11.16
CA PHE A 94 4.54 29.31 -10.38
C PHE A 94 5.61 30.42 -10.28
N ARG A 95 6.90 30.10 -10.44
CA ARG A 95 8.00 31.08 -10.29
C ARG A 95 8.48 31.69 -11.61
N GLY A 96 8.11 31.11 -12.76
CA GLY A 96 8.49 31.60 -14.09
C GLY A 96 7.47 32.54 -14.77
N GLY A 97 6.40 32.92 -14.07
CA GLY A 97 5.40 33.86 -14.56
C GLY A 97 5.52 35.22 -13.89
N LYS A 98 6.60 35.96 -14.18
CA LYS A 98 6.71 37.42 -14.04
C LYS A 98 7.79 37.92 -14.98
#